data_AF-A0A4Q2ZPT9-F1
#
_entry.id   AF-A0A4Q2ZPT9-F1
#
_cell.length_a   1.000
_cell.length_b   1.000
_cell.length_c   1.000
_cell.angle_alpha   90.00
_cell.angle_beta   90.00
_cell.angle_gamma   90.00
#
_symmetry.space_group_name_H-M   'P 1'
#
loop_
_entity.id
_entity.type
_entity.pdbx_description
1 polymer ?
#
loop_
_entity_poly.entity_id
_entity_poly.type
_entity_poly.pdbx_seq_one_letter_code
_entity_poly.pdbx_strand_id
1 'polypeptide(L)'
;TCQSGVSAIIGILGLAWLGDTFMDANSEVIIGGLKSMATAAPWTFSIGLFVASMLLFSQAATAKTLMPLGLSLGIPAPLLIGMFPAVNGYFFIPNYGTIIAAIQFDRSGTTRIGKYLLNHSFMLPGMICTIGAVSFGLLIGKLMF
;
A
#
# COMPACT_ATOMS: atom_id res chain seq x y z
N THR A 1 -15.35 -14.46 -24.10
CA THR A 1 -16.72 -14.44 -23.57
C THR A 1 -16.93 -13.14 -22.81
N CYS A 2 -18.03 -12.40 -23.03
CA CYS A 2 -18.29 -11.16 -22.28
C CYS A 2 -18.42 -11.38 -20.75
N GLN A 3 -18.76 -12.61 -20.33
CA GLN A 3 -18.94 -13.00 -18.94
C GLN A 3 -17.66 -12.90 -18.11
N SER A 4 -16.48 -13.22 -18.68
CA SER A 4 -15.20 -13.07 -17.97
C SER A 4 -14.82 -11.60 -17.79
N GLY A 5 -15.14 -10.75 -18.77
CA GLY A 5 -14.97 -9.30 -18.68
C GLY A 5 -15.86 -8.66 -17.61
N VAL A 6 -17.15 -9.02 -17.57
CA VAL A 6 -18.09 -8.54 -16.55
C VAL A 6 -17.68 -9.00 -15.15
N SER A 7 -17.25 -10.26 -15.00
CA SER A 7 -16.76 -10.79 -13.71
C SER A 7 -15.50 -10.07 -13.24
N ALA A 8 -14.58 -9.75 -14.14
CA ALA A 8 -13.37 -8.99 -13.81
C ALA A 8 -13.70 -7.54 -13.37
N ILE A 9 -14.64 -6.87 -14.04
CA ILE A 9 -15.09 -5.53 -13.67
C ILE A 9 -15.71 -5.53 -12.27
N ILE A 10 -16.64 -6.45 -12.01
CA ILE A 10 -17.29 -6.57 -10.69
C ILE A 10 -16.26 -6.90 -9.61
N GLY A 11 -15.29 -7.77 -9.89
CA GLY A 11 -14.23 -8.12 -8.94
C GLY A 11 -13.34 -6.93 -8.59
N ILE A 12 -12.87 -6.17 -9.59
CA ILE A 12 -11.98 -5.02 -9.37
C ILE A 12 -12.73 -3.87 -8.68
N LEU A 13 -13.92 -3.50 -9.19
CA LEU A 13 -14.71 -2.41 -8.61
C LEU A 13 -15.24 -2.78 -7.22
N GLY A 14 -15.65 -4.03 -7.01
CA GLY A 14 -16.16 -4.51 -5.73
C GLY A 14 -15.09 -4.48 -4.63
N LEU A 15 -13.86 -4.93 -4.93
CA LEU A 15 -12.76 -4.89 -3.96
C LEU A 15 -12.35 -3.44 -3.63
N ALA A 16 -12.25 -2.58 -4.64
CA ALA A 16 -11.93 -1.17 -4.43
C ALA A 16 -13.02 -0.45 -3.59
N TRP A 17 -14.29 -0.65 -3.94
CA TRP A 17 -15.41 -0.02 -3.24
C TRP A 17 -15.54 -0.50 -1.79
N LEU A 18 -15.27 -1.79 -1.52
CA LEU A 18 -15.24 -2.31 -0.15
C LEU A 18 -14.11 -1.68 0.66
N GLY A 19 -12.92 -1.52 0.06
CA GLY A 19 -11.79 -0.80 0.67
C GLY A 19 -12.14 0.64 1.03
N ASP A 20 -12.70 1.40 0.08
CA ASP A 20 -13.11 2.79 0.30
C ASP A 20 -14.20 2.89 1.38
N THR A 21 -15.24 2.05 1.32
CA THR A 21 -16.33 2.06 2.31
C THR A 21 -15.83 1.71 3.72
N PHE A 22 -14.90 0.76 3.85
CA PHE A 22 -14.28 0.42 5.12
C PHE A 22 -13.46 1.59 5.69
N MET A 23 -12.68 2.26 4.84
CA MET A 23 -11.88 3.41 5.24
C MET A 23 -12.75 4.59 5.67
N ASP A 24 -13.84 4.86 4.94
CA ASP A 24 -14.77 5.95 5.26
C ASP A 24 -15.50 5.67 6.59
N ALA A 25 -15.99 4.45 6.78
CA ALA A 25 -16.69 4.04 8.00
C ALA A 25 -15.80 4.04 9.26
N ASN A 26 -14.49 3.89 9.10
CA ASN A 26 -13.52 3.84 10.19
C ASN A 26 -12.55 5.03 10.19
N SER A 27 -12.88 6.09 9.45
CA SER A 27 -12.00 7.23 9.20
C SER A 27 -11.49 7.89 10.48
N GLU A 28 -12.34 8.03 11.50
CA GLU A 28 -11.94 8.61 12.80
C GLU A 28 -10.84 7.79 13.48
N VAL A 29 -10.99 6.46 13.54
CA VAL A 29 -10.00 5.56 14.15
C VAL A 29 -8.71 5.56 13.35
N ILE A 30 -8.82 5.48 12.02
CA ILE A 30 -7.66 5.37 11.12
C ILE A 30 -6.88 6.68 11.11
N ILE A 31 -7.55 7.82 10.87
CA ILE A 31 -6.92 9.14 10.83
C ILE A 31 -6.40 9.54 12.21
N GLY A 32 -7.15 9.25 13.28
CA GLY A 32 -6.72 9.47 14.65
C GLY A 32 -5.46 8.67 15.01
N GLY A 33 -5.42 7.40 14.61
CA GLY A 33 -4.24 6.53 14.72
C GLY A 33 -3.04 7.10 13.96
N LEU A 34 -3.22 7.45 12.68
CA LEU A 34 -2.18 8.05 11.85
C LEU A 34 -1.63 9.36 12.45
N LYS A 35 -2.50 10.21 13.00
CA LYS A 35 -2.11 11.43 13.70
C LYS A 35 -1.26 11.13 14.93
N SER A 36 -1.69 10.18 15.77
CA SER A 36 -0.93 9.80 16.97
C SER A 36 0.46 9.25 16.63
N MET A 37 0.56 8.46 15.56
CA MET A 37 1.82 7.91 15.05
C MET A 37 2.73 9.02 14.51
N ALA A 38 2.21 9.85 13.61
CA ALA A 38 2.97 10.93 12.97
C ALA A 38 3.49 11.97 13.97
N THR A 39 2.68 12.31 14.99
CA THR A 39 3.08 13.25 16.04
C THR A 39 4.14 12.67 16.98
N ALA A 40 4.09 11.37 17.28
CA ALA A 40 5.11 10.71 18.09
C ALA A 40 6.44 10.56 17.31
N ALA A 41 6.37 10.14 16.05
CA ALA A 41 7.53 10.01 15.17
C ALA A 41 7.11 10.08 13.69
N PRO A 42 7.49 11.13 12.93
CA PRO A 42 6.99 11.34 11.57
C PRO A 42 7.20 10.18 10.60
N TRP A 43 8.28 9.41 10.75
CA TRP A 43 8.57 8.26 9.89
C TRP A 43 7.53 7.13 10.01
N THR A 44 6.84 7.02 11.15
CA THR A 44 5.83 5.98 11.38
C THR A 44 4.60 6.17 10.49
N PHE A 45 4.42 7.37 9.92
CA PHE A 45 3.40 7.63 8.92
C PHE A 45 3.53 6.71 7.68
N SER A 46 4.74 6.25 7.36
CA SER A 46 4.98 5.25 6.32
C SER A 46 4.32 3.90 6.60
N ILE A 47 4.25 3.48 7.87
CA ILE A 47 3.52 2.25 8.27
C ILE A 47 2.03 2.43 7.95
N GLY A 48 1.50 3.60 8.27
CA GLY A 48 0.15 3.99 7.95
C GLY A 48 -0.18 3.96 6.46
N LEU A 49 0.71 4.55 5.63
CA LEU A 49 0.61 4.49 4.17
C LEU A 49 0.62 3.05 3.65
N PHE A 50 1.48 2.20 4.21
CA PHE A 50 1.57 0.79 3.83
C PHE A 50 0.29 0.03 4.15
N VAL A 51 -0.22 0.13 5.38
CA VAL A 51 -1.47 -0.52 5.80
C VAL A 51 -2.66 0.00 5.01
N ALA A 52 -2.78 1.31 4.82
CA ALA A 52 -3.85 1.87 4.01
C ALA A 52 -3.78 1.40 2.55
N SER A 53 -2.59 1.30 1.97
CA SER A 53 -2.40 0.73 0.63
C SER A 53 -2.82 -0.73 0.54
N MET A 54 -2.55 -1.52 1.58
CA MET A 54 -3.05 -2.89 1.67
C MET A 54 -4.57 -2.98 1.67
N LEU A 55 -5.27 -2.03 2.32
CA LEU A 55 -6.74 -2.02 2.44
C LEU A 55 -7.44 -1.43 1.21
N LEU A 56 -6.87 -0.36 0.66
CA LEU A 56 -7.42 0.36 -0.49
C LEU A 56 -7.10 -0.31 -1.84
N PHE A 57 -6.15 -1.25 -1.86
CA PHE A 57 -5.68 -1.91 -3.08
C PHE A 57 -5.28 -0.95 -4.22
N SER A 58 -4.83 0.26 -3.87
CA SER A 58 -4.52 1.30 -4.86
C SER A 58 -3.46 2.27 -4.36
N GLN A 59 -2.36 2.34 -5.09
CA GLN A 59 -1.30 3.32 -4.86
C GLN A 59 -1.84 4.76 -4.92
N ALA A 60 -2.59 5.05 -5.99
CA ALA A 60 -3.06 6.39 -6.30
C ALA A 60 -4.12 6.84 -5.29
N ALA A 61 -5.06 5.96 -4.92
CA ALA A 61 -6.07 6.27 -3.90
C ALA A 61 -5.40 6.54 -2.55
N THR A 62 -4.46 5.67 -2.14
CA THR A 62 -3.72 5.86 -0.88
C THR A 62 -2.98 7.19 -0.85
N ALA A 63 -2.24 7.52 -1.91
CA ALA A 63 -1.49 8.77 -1.98
C ALA A 63 -2.44 9.98 -1.96
N LYS A 64 -3.52 9.93 -2.75
CA LYS A 64 -4.52 11.01 -2.83
C LYS A 64 -5.20 11.26 -1.48
N THR A 65 -5.49 10.21 -0.72
CA THR A 65 -6.19 10.33 0.57
C THR A 65 -5.23 10.73 1.70
N LEU A 66 -4.06 10.11 1.79
CA LEU A 66 -3.21 10.24 2.96
C LEU A 66 -2.09 11.28 2.82
N MET A 67 -1.54 11.55 1.63
CA MET A 67 -0.48 12.56 1.52
C MET A 67 -0.94 13.98 1.90
N PRO A 68 -2.14 14.45 1.51
CA PRO A 68 -2.65 15.73 1.99
C PRO A 68 -2.87 15.76 3.51
N LEU A 69 -3.29 14.63 4.10
CA LEU A 69 -3.39 14.49 5.55
C LEU A 69 -2.02 14.61 6.21
N GLY A 70 -0.98 13.97 5.67
CA GLY A 70 0.38 14.09 6.18
C GLY A 70 0.86 15.55 6.20
N LEU A 71 0.55 16.32 5.16
CA LEU A 71 0.85 17.76 5.11
C LEU A 71 0.08 18.55 6.16
N SER A 72 -1.22 18.27 6.35
CA SER A 72 -2.04 18.97 7.36
C SER A 72 -1.63 18.65 8.80
N LEU A 73 -1.00 17.50 9.02
CA LEU A 73 -0.37 17.10 10.29
C LEU A 73 1.00 17.75 10.52
N GLY A 74 1.49 18.57 9.58
CA GLY A 74 2.77 19.27 9.70
C GLY A 74 3.98 18.42 9.36
N ILE A 75 3.80 17.25 8.72
CA ILE A 75 4.94 16.44 8.27
C ILE A 75 5.65 17.21 7.13
N PRO A 76 6.97 17.45 7.22
CA PRO A 76 7.72 18.10 6.15
C PRO A 76 7.58 17.37 4.81
N ALA A 77 7.38 18.12 3.73
CA ALA A 77 7.23 17.56 2.38
C ALA A 77 8.39 16.62 1.97
N PRO A 78 9.68 16.91 2.27
CA PRO A 78 10.78 15.98 1.96
C PRO A 78 10.60 14.60 2.63
N LEU A 79 10.10 14.55 3.86
CA LEU A 79 9.84 13.28 4.54
C LEU A 79 8.65 12.54 3.93
N LEU A 80 7.59 13.25 3.53
CA LEU A 80 6.45 12.63 2.83
C LEU A 80 6.86 12.04 1.49
N ILE A 81 7.71 12.74 0.73
CA ILE A 81 8.29 12.22 -0.52
C ILE A 81 9.15 10.99 -0.22
N GLY A 82 9.98 11.03 0.82
CA GLY A 82 10.80 9.90 1.26
C GLY A 82 9.97 8.67 1.68
N MET A 83 8.78 8.88 2.24
CA MET A 83 7.84 7.83 2.64
C MET A 83 6.93 7.36 1.50
N PHE A 84 6.90 8.04 0.35
CA PHE A 84 6.03 7.70 -0.77
C PHE A 84 6.09 6.23 -1.19
N PRO A 85 7.24 5.54 -1.24
CA PRO A 85 7.26 4.12 -1.63
C PRO A 85 6.37 3.21 -0.77
N ALA A 86 6.03 3.61 0.46
CA ALA A 86 5.11 2.89 1.32
C ALA A 86 3.68 2.76 0.74
N VAL A 87 3.28 3.61 -0.21
CA VAL A 87 1.97 3.47 -0.89
C VAL A 87 1.90 2.24 -1.81
N ASN A 88 2.97 1.46 -1.93
CA ASN A 88 3.02 0.16 -2.58
C ASN A 88 2.88 -0.99 -1.55
N GLY A 89 1.85 -0.95 -0.70
CA GLY A 89 1.54 -2.01 0.26
C GLY A 89 0.55 -3.05 -0.26
N TYR A 90 -0.20 -2.74 -1.32
CA TYR A 90 -1.20 -3.61 -1.93
C TYR A 90 -0.67 -4.98 -2.42
N PHE A 91 0.65 -5.18 -2.49
CA PHE A 91 1.22 -6.50 -2.81
C PHE A 91 1.18 -7.49 -1.65
N PHE A 92 1.03 -7.01 -0.41
CA PHE A 92 1.25 -7.82 0.80
C PHE A 92 0.23 -8.96 0.96
N ILE A 93 -1.01 -8.73 0.54
CA ILE A 93 -2.01 -9.79 0.41
C ILE A 93 -1.99 -10.25 -1.05
N PRO A 94 -1.86 -11.55 -1.34
CA PRO A 94 -1.73 -12.04 -2.72
C PRO A 94 -3.08 -12.11 -3.44
N ASN A 95 -3.90 -11.06 -3.31
CA ASN A 95 -5.18 -10.89 -4.01
C ASN A 95 -5.12 -9.78 -5.07
N TYR A 96 -4.02 -9.03 -5.16
CA TYR A 96 -3.84 -8.00 -6.17
C TYR A 96 -3.67 -8.60 -7.57
N GLY A 97 -4.42 -8.08 -8.54
CA GLY A 97 -4.55 -8.68 -9.87
C GLY A 97 -3.24 -8.88 -10.61
N THR A 98 -2.27 -7.98 -10.46
CA THR A 98 -0.96 -8.11 -11.13
C THR A 98 -0.11 -9.24 -10.54
N ILE A 99 -0.25 -9.55 -9.25
CA ILE A 99 0.44 -10.71 -8.63
C ILE A 99 -0.17 -12.00 -9.15
N ILE A 100 -1.49 -12.09 -9.16
CA ILE A 100 -2.21 -13.27 -9.68
C ILE A 100 -1.84 -13.50 -11.15
N ALA A 101 -1.85 -12.45 -11.97
CA ALA A 101 -1.45 -12.53 -13.37
C ALA A 101 0.02 -12.96 -13.53
N ALA A 102 0.94 -12.39 -12.74
CA ALA A 102 2.36 -12.76 -12.79
C ALA A 102 2.58 -14.25 -12.49
N ILE A 103 1.87 -14.80 -11.50
CA ILE A 103 1.92 -16.23 -11.17
C ILE A 103 1.35 -17.09 -12.31
N GLN A 104 0.23 -16.68 -12.90
CA GLN A 104 -0.41 -17.42 -14.00
C GLN A 104 0.43 -17.42 -15.29
N PHE A 105 1.15 -16.33 -15.56
CA PHE A 105 2.03 -16.22 -16.74
C PHE A 105 3.40 -16.86 -16.55
N ASP A 106 3.79 -17.18 -15.32
CA ASP A 106 5.07 -17.81 -15.04
C ASP A 106 5.11 -19.28 -15.45
N ARG A 107 5.70 -19.53 -16.62
CA ARG A 107 5.91 -20.88 -17.15
C ARG A 107 7.05 -21.64 -16.47
N SER A 108 7.90 -20.97 -15.68
CA SER A 108 9.00 -21.62 -14.95
C SER A 108 8.53 -22.29 -13.65
N GLY A 109 7.35 -21.91 -13.15
CA GLY A 109 6.80 -22.40 -11.89
C GLY A 109 7.54 -21.89 -10.65
N THR A 110 8.35 -20.84 -10.77
CA THR A 110 9.14 -20.27 -9.67
C THR A 110 8.32 -19.31 -8.80
N THR A 111 7.24 -18.76 -9.35
CA THR A 111 6.29 -17.89 -8.65
C THR A 111 5.02 -18.66 -8.24
N ARG A 112 4.61 -18.50 -6.99
CA ARG A 112 3.44 -19.19 -6.42
C ARG A 112 2.90 -18.50 -5.17
N ILE A 113 1.66 -18.82 -4.83
CA ILE A 113 1.11 -18.66 -3.48
C ILE A 113 1.38 -19.97 -2.73
N GLY A 114 2.01 -19.87 -1.57
CA GLY A 114 2.37 -20.98 -0.70
C GLY A 114 1.19 -21.43 0.19
N LYS A 115 1.53 -22.10 1.30
CA LYS A 115 0.54 -22.70 2.22
C LYS A 115 -0.29 -21.67 3.01
N TYR A 116 0.25 -20.47 3.23
CA TYR A 116 -0.36 -19.44 4.09
C TYR A 116 -0.76 -18.21 3.28
N LEU A 117 -1.72 -17.43 3.78
CA LEU A 117 -2.17 -16.19 3.14
C LEU A 117 -1.00 -15.23 2.87
N LEU A 118 -0.13 -15.02 3.86
CA LEU A 118 1.05 -14.17 3.77
C LEU A 118 2.30 -14.97 3.41
N ASN A 119 2.22 -15.75 2.34
CA ASN A 119 3.31 -16.58 1.85
C ASN A 119 3.22 -16.67 0.33
N HIS A 120 3.79 -15.72 -0.39
CA HIS A 120 3.86 -15.74 -1.85
C HIS A 120 5.24 -15.25 -2.33
N SER A 121 5.63 -15.63 -3.54
CA SER A 121 6.98 -15.37 -4.08
C SER A 121 7.38 -13.88 -4.15
N PHE A 122 6.42 -12.97 -4.10
CA PHE A 122 6.65 -11.52 -4.15
C PHE A 122 6.73 -10.86 -2.78
N MET A 123 6.43 -11.59 -1.70
CA MET A 123 6.40 -11.03 -0.34
C MET A 123 7.77 -10.49 0.07
N LEU A 124 8.79 -11.35 0.07
CA LEU A 124 10.13 -10.97 0.52
C LEU A 124 10.76 -9.89 -0.39
N PRO A 125 10.76 -10.02 -1.73
CA PRO A 125 11.26 -8.96 -2.60
C PRO A 125 10.51 -7.63 -2.41
N GLY A 126 9.18 -7.67 -2.34
CA GLY A 126 8.37 -6.46 -2.15
C GLY A 126 8.68 -5.77 -0.82
N MET A 127 8.78 -6.53 0.27
CA MET A 127 9.12 -5.99 1.59
C MET A 127 10.52 -5.37 1.61
N ILE A 128 11.53 -6.04 1.02
CA ILE A 128 12.90 -5.51 0.93
C ILE A 128 12.91 -4.20 0.13
N CYS A 129 12.25 -4.18 -1.04
CA CYS A 129 12.17 -2.98 -1.87
C CYS A 129 11.49 -1.82 -1.15
N THR A 130 10.34 -2.06 -0.50
CA THR A 130 9.60 -1.01 0.21
C THR A 130 10.38 -0.48 1.41
N ILE A 131 10.90 -1.38 2.27
CA ILE A 131 11.67 -0.98 3.45
C ILE A 131 12.93 -0.21 3.02
N GLY A 132 13.66 -0.72 2.03
CA GLY A 132 14.85 -0.07 1.49
C GLY A 132 14.53 1.32 0.94
N ALA A 133 13.56 1.41 0.03
CA ALA A 133 13.19 2.67 -0.62
C ALA A 133 12.72 3.74 0.38
N VAL A 134 11.88 3.36 1.36
CA VAL A 134 11.45 4.29 2.42
C VAL A 134 12.63 4.71 3.30
N SER A 135 13.50 3.77 3.68
CA SER A 135 14.67 4.08 4.53
C SER A 135 15.63 5.04 3.84
N PHE A 136 15.97 4.79 2.57
CA PHE A 136 16.81 5.69 1.78
C PHE A 136 16.12 7.02 1.51
N GLY A 137 14.82 7.03 1.19
CA GLY A 137 14.05 8.25 0.99
C GLY A 137 14.01 9.14 2.23
N LEU A 138 13.81 8.54 3.41
CA LEU A 138 13.87 9.25 4.70
C LEU A 138 15.28 9.75 5.01
N LEU A 139 16.31 8.96 4.72
CA LEU A 139 17.71 9.36 4.93
C LEU A 139 18.06 10.59 4.06
N ILE A 140 17.75 10.53 2.76
CA ILE A 140 17.93 11.64 1.83
C ILE A 140 17.15 12.86 2.31
N GLY A 141 15.88 12.67 2.66
CA GLY A 141 15.00 13.73 3.15
C GLY A 141 15.51 14.43 4.42
N LYS A 142 16.23 13.72 5.29
CA LYS A 142 16.84 14.30 6.51
C LYS A 142 18.22 14.92 6.30
N LEU A 143 19.00 14.41 5.33
CA LEU A 143 20.38 14.88 5.11
C LEU A 143 20.42 16.11 4.21
N MET A 144 19.46 16.26 3.29
CA MET A 144 19.47 17.31 2.27
C MET A 144 18.52 18.47 2.55
N PHE A 145 17.54 18.31 3.46
CA PHE A 145 16.47 19.27 3.75
C PHE A 145 16.18 19.32 5.25
#